data_AF-A0A1G2HHM8-F1
#
_entry.id   AF-A0A1G2HHM8-F1
#
_cell.length_a   1.000
_cell.length_b   1.000
_cell.length_c   1.000
_cell.angle_alpha   90.00
_cell.angle_beta   90.00
_cell.angle_gamma   90.00
#
_symmetry.space_group_name_H-M   'P 1'
#
loop_
_entity.id
_entity.type
_entity.pdbx_description
1 polymer ?
#
loop_
_entity_poly.entity_id
_entity_poly.type
_entity_poly.pdbx_seq_one_letter_code
_entity_poly.pdbx_strand_id
1 'polypeptide(L)'
;MQNIEYKNLVKKNLGTLIASAVLVVGILVGFSIFVNAQIKNVVFPVSQLGNCTDKNECKTYCDNPENAEACTDFALEHNLISEKESRRAKKFVRLETGPGGCNGMEQCENYCADLNNIDECLSFAERNNFMDDEELVDARKVAQALKGGAQLPGGCQNHQACESYCHEPQNMDECLVFAEKAGLMNSEELQEAKKIATALKRGLKHPGDCRGKDECESYCRAPENINECLDFAQRAGLMDEKEAEEARKIGPLMARGEMPGGCKSKQTCEAYCGNEEHTQECMEFATKAGLASPEEIERFKATGGKGPGGCRGREECEAFCNNSDNQGACFSFAKEHKLIGQEELEHIEKNSKEIREGSDNFSQEVLVCLGDKLGLETVQKIQSGALTPSPRIGEAMQKCFQEFNPQTQEREHVDNGEPRDFPQNEVFDKDIPEEFLNEVHKLPDDIRRPAEEGVDFERIQRDINDFRPQTPEILNEYYPEKQESLNIEHPQEFQEPTFQEPTFQEPTFQEPDFSQPSTSDSFSEPNEGSTI
;
A
#
# COMPACT_ATOMS: atom_id res chain seq x y z
N MET A 1 14.76 49.17 31.09
CA MET A 1 13.36 48.97 31.52
C MET A 1 12.40 48.73 30.34
N GLN A 2 12.64 49.22 29.12
CA GLN A 2 11.78 48.96 27.95
C GLN A 2 11.80 47.52 27.39
N ASN A 3 12.76 46.67 27.77
CA ASN A 3 12.90 45.31 27.24
C ASN A 3 12.17 44.23 28.07
N ILE A 4 11.61 44.60 29.23
CA ILE A 4 10.83 43.71 30.10
C ILE A 4 9.33 43.83 29.79
N GLU A 5 8.84 45.03 29.44
CA GLU A 5 7.46 45.23 28.99
C GLU A 5 7.19 44.59 27.63
N TYR A 6 8.13 44.62 26.67
CA TYR A 6 7.96 43.98 25.36
C TYR A 6 7.87 42.44 25.47
N LYS A 7 8.68 41.83 26.34
CA LYS A 7 8.62 40.38 26.62
C LYS A 7 7.33 39.96 27.34
N ASN A 8 6.76 40.83 28.18
CA ASN A 8 5.50 40.56 28.88
C ASN A 8 4.27 40.81 27.99
N LEU A 9 4.35 41.72 27.00
CA LEU A 9 3.30 41.93 26.01
C LEU A 9 3.24 40.77 24.99
N VAL A 10 4.41 40.28 24.55
CA VAL A 10 4.51 39.10 23.68
C VAL A 10 4.07 37.83 24.42
N LYS A 11 4.43 37.63 25.70
CA LYS A 11 3.94 36.48 26.50
C LYS A 11 2.44 36.53 26.80
N LYS A 12 1.86 37.72 27.06
CA LYS A 12 0.41 37.86 27.29
C LYS A 12 -0.39 37.61 26.02
N ASN A 13 0.08 38.09 24.86
CA ASN A 13 -0.62 37.89 23.59
C ASN A 13 -0.37 36.50 22.99
N LEU A 14 0.80 35.88 23.24
CA LEU A 14 1.09 34.50 22.82
C LEU A 14 0.20 33.47 23.54
N GLY A 15 -0.16 33.71 24.80
CA GLY A 15 -1.15 32.89 25.52
C GLY A 15 -2.58 33.04 24.99
N THR A 16 -2.94 34.22 24.47
CA THR A 16 -4.24 34.48 23.82
C THR A 16 -4.31 33.92 22.39
N LEU A 17 -3.17 33.73 21.73
CA LEU A 17 -3.06 33.29 20.33
C LEU A 17 -2.96 31.76 20.16
N ILE A 18 -2.48 31.03 21.18
CA ILE A 18 -2.42 29.55 21.16
C ILE A 18 -3.77 28.91 21.52
N ALA A 19 -4.68 29.73 22.03
CA ALA A 19 -5.87 29.30 22.74
C ALA A 19 -6.93 28.67 21.81
N SER A 20 -7.29 29.27 20.69
CA SER A 20 -8.49 28.89 19.92
C SER A 20 -8.47 27.50 19.22
N ALA A 21 -7.40 26.72 19.40
CA ALA A 21 -7.03 25.60 18.54
C ALA A 21 -7.65 24.25 18.87
N VAL A 22 -8.24 24.11 20.06
CA VAL A 22 -8.51 22.77 20.60
C VAL A 22 -9.98 22.37 20.60
N LEU A 23 -10.93 23.20 20.15
CA LEU A 23 -12.35 22.81 20.23
C LEU A 23 -13.31 23.53 19.27
N VAL A 24 -13.01 23.56 17.97
CA VAL A 24 -14.03 23.84 16.95
C VAL A 24 -14.39 22.54 16.25
N VAL A 25 -15.12 21.68 16.96
CA VAL A 25 -15.89 20.58 16.35
C VAL A 25 -17.33 21.07 16.17
N GLY A 26 -17.65 21.47 14.94
CA GLY A 26 -18.96 21.19 14.34
C GLY A 26 -20.09 22.23 14.41
N ILE A 27 -19.85 23.54 14.61
CA ILE A 27 -20.90 24.57 14.47
C ILE A 27 -20.39 25.90 13.87
N LEU A 28 -19.36 25.90 13.01
CA LEU A 28 -19.10 27.09 12.17
C LEU A 28 -19.64 26.83 10.77
N VAL A 29 -20.96 26.98 10.60
CA VAL A 29 -21.48 27.45 9.31
C VAL A 29 -20.83 28.80 9.07
N GLY A 30 -19.86 28.81 8.17
CA GLY A 30 -18.85 29.84 8.08
C GLY A 30 -19.42 31.21 7.80
N PHE A 31 -18.88 32.24 8.46
CA PHE A 31 -19.04 33.61 7.98
C PHE A 31 -18.00 34.61 8.54
N SER A 32 -16.72 34.24 8.61
CA SER A 32 -15.58 35.15 8.82
C SER A 32 -14.34 34.50 8.19
N ILE A 33 -13.71 34.86 7.07
CA ILE A 33 -13.46 36.08 6.28
C ILE A 33 -13.02 35.56 4.87
N PHE A 34 -13.41 36.25 3.79
CA PHE A 34 -12.97 36.15 2.38
C PHE A 34 -12.07 34.97 1.91
N VAL A 35 -12.72 33.91 1.42
CA VAL A 35 -12.50 33.44 0.04
C VAL A 35 -13.80 33.73 -0.70
N ASN A 36 -13.72 34.27 -1.91
CA ASN A 36 -14.86 34.70 -2.72
C ASN A 36 -15.63 33.50 -3.31
N ALA A 37 -15.96 32.51 -2.48
CA ALA A 37 -16.97 31.51 -2.81
C ALA A 37 -18.32 32.18 -2.58
N GLN A 38 -18.97 32.62 -3.66
CA GLN A 38 -20.39 32.93 -3.57
C GLN A 38 -21.06 31.68 -3.00
N ILE A 39 -21.72 31.80 -1.84
CA ILE A 39 -22.69 30.80 -1.40
C ILE A 39 -23.78 30.86 -2.46
N LYS A 40 -23.65 30.04 -3.50
CA LYS A 40 -24.42 30.18 -4.75
C LYS A 40 -25.95 30.07 -4.55
N ASN A 41 -26.40 29.73 -3.34
CA ASN A 41 -27.76 29.33 -3.04
C ASN A 41 -28.45 30.13 -1.91
N VAL A 42 -27.86 31.21 -1.38
CA VAL A 42 -28.53 32.08 -0.40
C VAL A 42 -28.93 33.40 -1.04
N VAL A 43 -30.24 33.63 -1.17
CA VAL A 43 -30.82 34.85 -1.75
C VAL A 43 -31.23 35.78 -0.61
N PHE A 44 -30.69 37.00 -0.61
CA PHE A 44 -31.08 38.05 0.34
C PHE A 44 -32.27 38.85 -0.20
N PRO A 45 -33.16 39.36 0.67
CA PRO A 45 -33.20 39.15 2.11
C PRO A 45 -33.67 37.73 2.50
N VAL A 46 -33.13 37.18 3.58
CA VAL A 46 -33.48 35.82 4.06
C VAL A 46 -34.68 35.91 4.99
N SER A 47 -35.88 35.66 4.46
CA SER A 47 -37.13 35.81 5.23
C SER A 47 -37.24 34.88 6.44
N GLN A 48 -36.63 33.70 6.38
CA GLN A 48 -36.58 32.74 7.49
C GLN A 48 -35.72 33.23 8.67
N LEU A 49 -34.78 34.13 8.42
CA LEU A 49 -33.81 34.65 9.40
C LEU A 49 -34.05 36.14 9.68
N GLY A 50 -35.31 36.51 9.90
CA GLY A 50 -35.67 37.88 10.27
C GLY A 50 -35.57 38.90 9.13
N ASN A 51 -35.58 38.46 7.86
CA ASN A 51 -35.36 39.29 6.67
C ASN A 51 -34.00 40.00 6.63
N CYS A 52 -32.95 39.37 7.17
CA CYS A 52 -31.61 39.89 7.04
C CYS A 52 -31.21 40.10 5.56
N THR A 53 -30.71 41.28 5.25
CA THR A 53 -30.40 41.78 3.90
C THR A 53 -28.97 41.50 3.47
N ASP A 54 -28.11 41.13 4.41
CA ASP A 54 -26.76 40.70 4.16
C ASP A 54 -26.27 39.67 5.19
N LYS A 55 -25.09 39.14 4.92
CA LYS A 55 -24.35 38.18 5.76
C LYS A 55 -24.24 38.61 7.22
N ASN A 56 -23.86 39.86 7.47
CA ASN A 56 -23.57 40.35 8.82
C ASN A 56 -24.86 40.51 9.61
N GLU A 57 -25.94 40.94 8.95
CA GLU A 57 -27.26 41.02 9.55
C GLU A 57 -27.79 39.62 9.89
N CYS A 58 -27.61 38.63 9.02
CA CYS A 58 -28.00 37.24 9.33
C CYS A 58 -27.16 36.66 10.46
N LYS A 59 -25.85 36.96 10.49
CA LYS A 59 -24.99 36.57 11.61
C LYS A 59 -25.51 37.17 12.92
N THR A 60 -25.78 38.47 12.95
CA THR A 60 -26.32 39.15 14.13
C THR A 60 -27.65 38.54 14.59
N TYR A 61 -28.51 38.16 13.65
CA TYR A 61 -29.75 37.45 13.95
C TYR A 61 -29.47 36.08 14.60
N CYS A 62 -28.52 35.32 14.06
CA CYS A 62 -28.16 33.98 14.53
C CYS A 62 -27.31 33.96 15.80
N ASP A 63 -26.61 35.05 16.11
CA ASP A 63 -25.84 35.20 17.36
C ASP A 63 -26.78 35.32 18.58
N ASN A 64 -28.08 35.60 18.37
CA ASN A 64 -29.08 35.50 19.43
C ASN A 64 -29.43 34.02 19.71
N PRO A 65 -29.21 33.49 20.92
CA PRO A 65 -29.55 32.11 21.27
C PRO A 65 -31.02 31.73 21.01
N GLU A 66 -31.95 32.68 21.11
CA GLU A 66 -33.37 32.45 20.82
C GLU A 66 -33.64 32.10 19.35
N ASN A 67 -32.74 32.51 18.45
CA ASN A 67 -32.84 32.29 17.01
C ASN A 67 -31.99 31.11 16.52
N ALA A 68 -31.20 30.49 17.41
CA ALA A 68 -30.20 29.50 17.02
C ALA A 68 -30.80 28.25 16.37
N GLU A 69 -31.99 27.80 16.79
CA GLU A 69 -32.68 26.67 16.15
C GLU A 69 -33.13 27.03 14.72
N ALA A 70 -33.72 28.21 14.51
CA ALA A 70 -34.11 28.69 13.18
C ALA A 70 -32.91 28.84 12.23
N CYS A 71 -31.78 29.33 12.74
CA CYS A 71 -30.54 29.43 11.98
C CYS A 71 -29.94 28.06 11.65
N THR A 72 -30.02 27.11 12.58
CA THR A 72 -29.56 25.73 12.35
C THR A 72 -30.42 25.03 11.30
N ASP A 73 -31.74 25.26 11.32
CA ASP A 73 -32.68 24.72 10.33
C ASP A 73 -32.42 25.30 8.94
N PHE A 74 -32.25 26.61 8.84
CA PHE A 74 -31.87 27.26 7.59
C PHE A 74 -30.56 26.71 7.03
N ALA A 75 -29.55 26.56 7.88
CA ALA A 75 -28.25 26.07 7.45
C ALA A 75 -28.32 24.61 6.97
N LEU A 76 -29.16 23.77 7.60
CA LEU A 76 -29.39 22.41 7.13
C LEU A 76 -30.15 22.38 5.79
N GLU A 77 -31.24 23.15 5.67
CA GLU A 77 -32.08 23.22 4.44
C GLU A 77 -31.26 23.67 3.23
N HIS A 78 -30.32 24.59 3.42
CA HIS A 78 -29.46 25.11 2.37
C HIS A 78 -28.13 24.36 2.21
N ASN A 79 -27.97 23.19 2.86
CA ASN A 79 -26.75 22.36 2.82
C ASN A 79 -25.49 23.13 3.23
N LEU A 80 -25.63 24.07 4.16
CA LEU A 80 -24.53 24.80 4.78
C LEU A 80 -23.90 24.02 5.96
N ILE A 81 -24.62 23.03 6.48
CA ILE A 81 -24.17 22.01 7.45
C ILE A 81 -24.79 20.66 7.14
N SER A 82 -24.13 19.59 7.60
CA SER A 82 -24.64 18.23 7.61
C SER A 82 -25.72 18.00 8.69
N GLU A 83 -26.47 16.90 8.55
CA GLU A 83 -27.40 16.45 9.60
C GLU A 83 -26.71 16.13 10.94
N LYS A 84 -25.43 15.69 10.91
CA LYS A 84 -24.64 15.45 12.13
C LYS A 84 -24.40 16.77 12.87
N GLU A 85 -23.98 17.80 12.15
CA GLU A 85 -23.72 19.14 12.68
C GLU A 85 -25.00 19.82 13.16
N SER A 86 -26.10 19.74 12.40
CA SER A 86 -27.40 20.27 12.82
C SER A 86 -27.89 19.64 14.14
N ARG A 87 -27.76 18.31 14.30
CA ARG A 87 -28.09 17.63 15.56
C ARG A 87 -27.20 18.09 16.72
N ARG A 88 -25.89 18.24 16.50
CA ARG A 88 -24.94 18.75 17.51
C ARG A 88 -25.30 20.19 17.91
N ALA A 89 -25.55 21.07 16.95
CA ALA A 89 -25.95 22.46 17.18
C ALA A 89 -27.24 22.57 17.99
N LYS A 90 -28.32 21.86 17.59
CA LYS A 90 -29.57 21.84 18.34
C LYS A 90 -29.41 21.30 19.75
N LYS A 91 -28.55 20.29 19.94
CA LYS A 91 -28.25 19.75 21.27
C LYS A 91 -27.56 20.81 22.14
N PHE A 92 -26.63 21.57 21.58
CA PHE A 92 -25.95 22.65 22.29
C PHE A 92 -26.90 23.78 22.70
N VAL A 93 -27.79 24.22 21.79
CA VAL A 93 -28.79 25.27 22.08
C VAL A 93 -29.71 24.89 23.25
N ARG A 94 -29.99 23.59 23.43
CA ARG A 94 -30.84 23.08 24.51
C ARG A 94 -30.10 22.98 25.86
N LEU A 95 -28.79 23.17 25.89
CA LEU A 95 -28.02 23.21 27.14
C LEU A 95 -28.04 24.64 27.68
N GLU A 96 -28.47 24.80 28.93
CA GLU A 96 -28.56 26.12 29.58
C GLU A 96 -27.18 26.71 29.91
N THR A 97 -26.14 25.88 30.03
CA THR A 97 -24.81 26.33 30.46
C THR A 97 -23.72 25.38 29.94
N GLY A 98 -22.65 25.95 29.40
CA GLY A 98 -21.45 25.25 28.93
C GLY A 98 -20.33 25.20 29.98
N PRO A 99 -19.13 24.70 29.61
CA PRO A 99 -17.97 24.65 30.50
C PRO A 99 -17.60 26.05 31.03
N GLY A 100 -17.15 26.16 32.27
CA GLY A 100 -16.82 27.45 32.89
C GLY A 100 -18.02 28.36 33.15
N GLY A 101 -19.25 27.88 32.95
CA GLY A 101 -20.43 28.73 33.02
C GLY A 101 -20.69 29.54 31.74
N CYS A 102 -19.99 29.25 30.64
CA CYS A 102 -20.20 29.98 29.38
C CYS A 102 -21.63 29.79 28.87
N ASN A 103 -22.22 30.84 28.32
CA ASN A 103 -23.54 30.79 27.70
C ASN A 103 -23.47 31.36 26.28
N GLY A 104 -23.82 30.52 25.30
CA GLY A 104 -23.67 30.85 23.88
C GLY A 104 -22.32 30.43 23.30
N MET A 105 -22.32 30.24 21.98
CA MET A 105 -21.22 29.62 21.25
C MET A 105 -19.90 30.39 21.39
N GLU A 106 -19.90 31.70 21.16
CA GLU A 106 -18.69 32.54 21.23
C GLU A 106 -18.06 32.54 22.63
N GLN A 107 -18.87 32.57 23.69
CA GLN A 107 -18.35 32.54 25.06
C GLN A 107 -17.68 31.19 25.36
N CYS A 108 -18.30 30.10 24.92
CA CYS A 108 -17.77 28.76 25.13
C CYS A 108 -16.52 28.51 24.28
N GLU A 109 -16.48 29.03 23.05
CA GLU A 109 -15.30 29.01 22.21
C GLU A 109 -14.14 29.75 22.89
N ASN A 110 -14.36 30.97 23.37
CA ASN A 110 -13.34 31.73 24.10
C ASN A 110 -12.91 31.05 25.41
N TYR A 111 -13.82 30.41 26.12
CA TYR A 111 -13.50 29.68 27.36
C TYR A 111 -12.64 28.45 27.07
N CYS A 112 -13.04 27.64 26.09
CA CYS A 112 -12.35 26.42 25.70
C CYS A 112 -11.10 26.66 24.86
N ALA A 113 -10.93 27.88 24.36
CA ALA A 113 -9.68 28.31 23.80
C ALA A 113 -8.57 28.29 24.87
N ASP A 114 -8.84 28.67 26.12
CA ASP A 114 -7.78 28.63 27.13
C ASP A 114 -7.32 27.18 27.39
N LEU A 115 -6.04 26.88 27.14
CA LEU A 115 -5.44 25.58 27.41
C LEU A 115 -5.57 25.14 28.87
N ASN A 116 -5.76 26.07 29.81
CA ASN A 116 -6.02 25.75 31.21
C ASN A 116 -7.43 25.15 31.41
N ASN A 117 -8.37 25.43 30.51
CA ASN A 117 -9.75 24.97 30.57
C ASN A 117 -10.01 23.74 29.70
N ILE A 118 -9.01 23.29 28.93
CA ILE A 118 -9.24 22.29 27.88
C ILE A 118 -9.74 20.95 28.41
N ASP A 119 -9.28 20.50 29.59
CA ASP A 119 -9.77 19.25 30.16
C ASP A 119 -11.25 19.33 30.53
N GLU A 120 -11.69 20.47 31.08
CA GLU A 120 -13.09 20.68 31.41
C GLU A 120 -13.95 20.67 30.15
N CYS A 121 -13.47 21.30 29.07
CA CYS A 121 -14.18 21.34 27.81
C CYS A 121 -14.24 19.97 27.12
N LEU A 122 -13.17 19.18 27.15
CA LEU A 122 -13.18 17.80 26.65
C LEU A 122 -14.11 16.93 27.48
N SER A 123 -14.11 17.06 28.81
CA SER A 123 -15.06 16.37 29.69
C SER A 123 -16.51 16.84 29.50
N PHE A 124 -16.73 18.10 29.10
CA PHE A 124 -18.06 18.58 28.73
C PHE A 124 -18.49 17.99 27.38
N ALA A 125 -17.61 17.96 26.39
CA ALA A 125 -17.87 17.37 25.08
C ALA A 125 -18.20 15.88 25.19
N GLU A 126 -17.43 15.13 25.98
CA GLU A 126 -17.65 13.71 26.26
C GLU A 126 -19.01 13.46 26.94
N ARG A 127 -19.29 14.13 28.07
CA ARG A 127 -20.56 13.96 28.81
C ARG A 127 -21.79 14.29 27.96
N ASN A 128 -21.64 15.21 27.02
CA ASN A 128 -22.71 15.63 26.14
C ASN A 128 -22.61 15.01 24.74
N ASN A 129 -21.75 14.01 24.51
CA ASN A 129 -21.58 13.35 23.20
C ASN A 129 -21.46 14.35 22.03
N PHE A 130 -20.72 15.44 22.22
CA PHE A 130 -20.42 16.40 21.16
C PHE A 130 -19.27 15.94 20.26
N MET A 131 -18.46 15.02 20.75
CA MET A 131 -17.42 14.30 20.00
C MET A 131 -17.71 12.80 20.08
N ASP A 132 -17.35 12.07 19.04
CA ASP A 132 -17.25 10.61 19.12
C ASP A 132 -15.94 10.17 19.83
N ASP A 133 -15.84 8.89 20.17
CA ASP A 133 -14.73 8.37 20.99
C ASP A 133 -13.36 8.58 20.32
N GLU A 134 -13.31 8.46 18.99
CA GLU A 134 -12.09 8.70 18.19
C GLU A 134 -11.72 10.19 18.18
N GLU A 135 -12.68 11.08 17.84
CA GLU A 135 -12.51 12.54 17.92
C GLU A 135 -12.02 12.98 19.32
N LEU A 136 -12.55 12.37 20.39
CA LEU A 136 -12.18 12.69 21.77
C LEU A 136 -10.76 12.24 22.13
N VAL A 137 -10.34 11.06 21.67
CA VAL A 137 -8.97 10.56 21.87
C VAL A 137 -7.96 11.51 21.23
N ASP A 138 -8.20 11.93 19.99
CA ASP A 138 -7.31 12.84 19.29
C ASP A 138 -7.31 14.24 19.89
N ALA A 139 -8.46 14.75 20.32
CA ALA A 139 -8.53 16.04 21.02
C ALA A 139 -7.74 16.01 22.35
N ARG A 140 -7.76 14.88 23.09
CA ARG A 140 -6.95 14.69 24.30
C ARG A 140 -5.44 14.64 24.00
N LYS A 141 -5.04 13.96 22.93
CA LYS A 141 -3.65 13.93 22.45
C LYS A 141 -3.14 15.32 22.09
N VAL A 142 -3.93 16.11 21.35
CA VAL A 142 -3.60 17.51 21.05
C VAL A 142 -3.45 18.33 22.33
N ALA A 143 -4.41 18.25 23.26
CA ALA A 143 -4.34 18.96 24.53
C ALA A 143 -3.08 18.59 25.34
N GLN A 144 -2.72 17.31 25.38
CA GLN A 144 -1.51 16.83 26.02
C GLN A 144 -0.23 17.36 25.34
N ALA A 145 -0.19 17.37 24.02
CA ALA A 145 0.95 17.89 23.25
C ALA A 145 1.17 19.38 23.54
N LEU A 146 0.10 20.18 23.56
CA LEU A 146 0.15 21.62 23.84
C LEU A 146 0.57 21.92 25.28
N LYS A 147 0.05 21.16 26.27
CA LYS A 147 0.53 21.22 27.66
C LYS A 147 2.01 20.84 27.79
N GLY A 148 2.48 19.92 26.94
CA GLY A 148 3.88 19.56 26.78
C GLY A 148 4.73 20.60 26.03
N GLY A 149 4.17 21.75 25.67
CA GLY A 149 4.86 22.83 24.98
C GLY A 149 5.03 22.61 23.47
N ALA A 150 4.25 21.71 22.85
CA ALA A 150 4.11 21.71 21.40
C ALA A 150 3.50 23.03 20.92
N GLN A 151 3.91 23.45 19.74
CA GLN A 151 3.33 24.59 19.06
C GLN A 151 2.49 24.08 17.90
N LEU A 152 1.38 24.75 17.65
CA LEU A 152 0.52 24.46 16.51
C LEU A 152 1.22 24.88 15.22
N PRO A 153 1.04 24.11 14.13
CA PRO A 153 1.68 24.41 12.86
C PRO A 153 1.27 25.79 12.34
N GLY A 154 2.22 26.59 11.87
CA GLY A 154 1.98 27.93 11.34
C GLY A 154 1.48 28.95 12.37
N GLY A 155 1.47 28.60 13.66
CA GLY A 155 0.78 29.39 14.69
C GLY A 155 -0.71 29.52 14.43
N CYS A 156 -1.31 28.54 13.75
CA CYS A 156 -2.75 28.49 13.52
C CYS A 156 -3.50 28.56 14.84
N GLN A 157 -4.61 29.28 14.82
CA GLN A 157 -5.29 29.63 16.04
C GLN A 157 -6.51 28.78 16.29
N ASN A 158 -7.15 28.18 15.29
CA ASN A 158 -8.32 27.31 15.44
C ASN A 158 -8.21 26.10 14.52
N HIS A 159 -9.06 25.08 14.72
CA HIS A 159 -9.06 23.86 13.91
C HIS A 159 -9.09 24.17 12.40
N GLN A 160 -10.01 25.02 11.95
CA GLN A 160 -10.13 25.40 10.54
C GLN A 160 -8.88 26.11 10.00
N ALA A 161 -8.26 26.99 10.79
CA ALA A 161 -7.03 27.66 10.42
C ALA A 161 -5.86 26.67 10.35
N CYS A 162 -5.80 25.70 11.25
CA CYS A 162 -4.79 24.65 11.25
C CYS A 162 -4.97 23.72 10.06
N GLU A 163 -6.19 23.31 9.78
CA GLU A 163 -6.55 22.50 8.62
C GLU A 163 -6.19 23.22 7.32
N SER A 164 -6.60 24.48 7.18
CA SER A 164 -6.26 25.31 6.01
C SER A 164 -4.75 25.48 5.87
N TYR A 165 -4.03 25.70 6.97
CA TYR A 165 -2.58 25.78 6.96
C TYR A 165 -1.94 24.46 6.53
N CYS A 166 -2.40 23.33 7.06
CA CYS A 166 -1.86 22.00 6.79
C CYS A 166 -2.26 21.43 5.42
N HIS A 167 -3.33 21.95 4.81
CA HIS A 167 -3.77 21.56 3.48
C HIS A 167 -2.83 22.09 2.38
N GLU A 168 -2.08 23.16 2.67
CA GLU A 168 -1.07 23.68 1.77
C GLU A 168 0.14 22.73 1.70
N PRO A 169 0.51 22.18 0.51
CA PRO A 169 1.58 21.20 0.38
C PRO A 169 2.93 21.64 0.96
N GLN A 170 3.21 22.94 0.91
CA GLN A 170 4.41 23.55 1.49
C GLN A 170 4.47 23.48 3.03
N ASN A 171 3.33 23.36 3.70
CA ASN A 171 3.21 23.36 5.16
C ASN A 171 3.09 21.95 5.75
N MET A 172 2.89 20.93 4.90
CA MET A 172 2.62 19.56 5.36
C MET A 172 3.70 19.00 6.28
N ASP A 173 4.99 19.29 6.06
CA ASP A 173 6.06 18.76 6.92
C ASP A 173 5.91 19.21 8.37
N GLU A 174 5.59 20.49 8.59
CA GLU A 174 5.39 21.04 9.93
C GLU A 174 4.19 20.38 10.60
N CYS A 175 3.11 20.15 9.84
CA CYS A 175 1.91 19.47 10.32
C CYS A 175 2.16 18.00 10.66
N LEU A 176 2.96 17.28 9.87
CA LEU A 176 3.35 15.91 10.14
C LEU A 176 4.26 15.81 11.37
N VAL A 177 5.18 16.76 11.56
CA VAL A 177 6.00 16.85 12.77
C VAL A 177 5.13 17.10 14.01
N PHE A 178 4.11 17.96 13.90
CA PHE A 178 3.15 18.16 14.97
C PHE A 178 2.32 16.89 15.23
N ALA A 179 1.79 16.25 14.19
CA ALA A 179 0.98 15.04 14.30
C ALA A 179 1.77 13.88 14.94
N GLU A 180 3.03 13.69 14.55
CA GLU A 180 3.95 12.73 15.18
C GLU A 180 4.16 13.06 16.66
N LYS A 181 4.50 14.31 16.98
CA LYS A 181 4.73 14.75 18.36
C LYS A 181 3.48 14.63 19.24
N ALA A 182 2.31 14.86 18.67
CA ALA A 182 1.03 14.73 19.36
C ALA A 182 0.54 13.27 19.42
N GLY A 183 1.16 12.33 18.70
CA GLY A 183 0.71 10.94 18.64
C GLY A 183 -0.62 10.77 17.88
N LEU A 184 -0.92 11.69 16.96
CA LEU A 184 -2.11 11.65 16.11
C LEU A 184 -2.01 10.63 14.97
N MET A 185 -0.79 10.17 14.68
CA MET A 185 -0.53 9.15 13.67
C MET A 185 0.42 8.10 14.26
N ASN A 186 0.17 6.83 13.95
CA ASN A 186 1.13 5.77 14.21
C ASN A 186 2.31 5.84 13.21
N SER A 187 3.33 5.01 13.40
CA SER A 187 4.54 5.05 12.57
C SER A 187 4.27 4.74 11.09
N GLU A 188 3.32 3.85 10.79
CA GLU A 188 2.95 3.46 9.42
C GLU A 188 2.18 4.59 8.73
N GLU A 189 1.12 5.10 9.37
CA GLU A 189 0.33 6.24 8.90
C GLU A 189 1.22 7.47 8.64
N LEU A 190 2.20 7.73 9.50
CA LEU A 190 3.14 8.83 9.32
C LEU A 190 4.03 8.64 8.09
N GLN A 191 4.46 7.42 7.76
CA GLN A 191 5.24 7.17 6.55
C GLN A 191 4.40 7.36 5.29
N GLU A 192 3.15 6.89 5.29
CA GLU A 192 2.21 7.13 4.19
C GLU A 192 1.93 8.61 3.99
N ALA A 193 1.69 9.35 5.08
CA ALA A 193 1.45 10.77 5.01
C ALA A 193 2.69 11.55 4.50
N LYS A 194 3.91 11.12 4.85
CA LYS A 194 5.17 11.66 4.31
C LYS A 194 5.32 11.38 2.81
N LYS A 195 4.93 10.19 2.34
CA LYS A 195 4.90 9.84 0.91
C LYS A 195 3.93 10.75 0.14
N ILE A 196 2.71 10.93 0.66
CA ILE A 196 1.71 11.84 0.11
C ILE A 196 2.26 13.28 0.06
N ALA A 197 2.78 13.80 1.17
CA ALA A 197 3.35 15.15 1.22
C ALA A 197 4.46 15.37 0.19
N THR A 198 5.32 14.36 0.01
CA THR A 198 6.40 14.41 -0.98
C THR A 198 5.85 14.42 -2.41
N ALA A 199 4.81 13.62 -2.70
CA ALA A 199 4.18 13.57 -4.00
C ALA A 199 3.49 14.90 -4.36
N LEU A 200 2.76 15.48 -3.40
CA LEU A 200 2.08 16.77 -3.58
C LEU A 200 3.07 17.91 -3.83
N LYS A 201 4.19 17.96 -3.10
CA LYS A 201 5.27 18.94 -3.36
C LYS A 201 5.91 18.80 -4.73
N ARG A 202 5.87 17.61 -5.33
CA ARG A 202 6.31 17.35 -6.72
C ARG A 202 5.24 17.72 -7.76
N GLY A 203 4.11 18.27 -7.32
CA GLY A 203 3.02 18.72 -8.20
C GLY A 203 1.98 17.66 -8.50
N LEU A 204 2.01 16.50 -7.82
CA LEU A 204 0.87 15.58 -7.86
C LEU A 204 -0.34 16.28 -7.23
N LYS A 205 -1.51 16.11 -7.84
CA LYS A 205 -2.77 16.64 -7.30
C LYS A 205 -3.54 15.54 -6.59
N HIS A 206 -4.33 15.93 -5.61
CA HIS A 206 -5.31 15.03 -5.02
C HIS A 206 -6.35 14.59 -6.05
N PRO A 207 -6.85 13.35 -5.96
CA PRO A 207 -7.95 12.88 -6.81
C PRO A 207 -9.17 13.82 -6.71
N GLY A 208 -9.74 14.22 -7.84
CA GLY A 208 -10.90 15.12 -7.86
C GLY A 208 -10.67 16.50 -7.23
N ASP A 209 -9.42 16.91 -7.01
CA ASP A 209 -9.04 18.08 -6.21
C ASP A 209 -9.65 18.06 -4.77
N CYS A 210 -9.90 16.86 -4.24
CA CYS A 210 -10.48 16.65 -2.91
C CYS A 210 -9.61 17.26 -1.81
N ARG A 211 -10.25 17.74 -0.73
CA ARG A 211 -9.60 18.39 0.40
C ARG A 211 -9.95 17.70 1.72
N GLY A 212 -8.92 17.22 2.40
CA GLY A 212 -9.09 16.49 3.65
C GLY A 212 -9.53 15.05 3.44
N LYS A 213 -9.46 14.27 4.53
CA LYS A 213 -9.66 12.81 4.50
C LYS A 213 -11.06 12.44 4.00
N ASP A 214 -12.10 13.03 4.58
CA ASP A 214 -13.49 12.64 4.30
C ASP A 214 -13.90 12.95 2.86
N GLU A 215 -13.49 14.10 2.31
CA GLU A 215 -13.79 14.45 0.92
C GLU A 215 -13.09 13.48 -0.04
N CYS A 216 -11.81 13.19 0.20
CA CYS A 216 -11.04 12.26 -0.61
C CYS A 216 -11.58 10.82 -0.51
N GLU A 217 -11.95 10.36 0.68
CA GLU A 217 -12.58 9.06 0.86
C GLU A 217 -13.92 8.98 0.16
N SER A 218 -14.77 10.00 0.30
CA SER A 218 -16.06 10.05 -0.40
C SER A 218 -15.87 10.04 -1.91
N TYR A 219 -14.88 10.79 -2.41
CA TYR A 219 -14.53 10.83 -3.83
C TYR A 219 -14.07 9.45 -4.31
N CYS A 220 -13.12 8.82 -3.61
CA CYS A 220 -12.55 7.52 -3.99
C CYS A 220 -13.50 6.34 -3.79
N ARG A 221 -14.53 6.46 -2.95
CA ARG A 221 -15.58 5.44 -2.81
C ARG A 221 -16.50 5.37 -4.02
N ALA A 222 -16.57 6.42 -4.83
CA ALA A 222 -17.37 6.41 -6.04
C ALA A 222 -16.72 5.48 -7.09
N PRO A 223 -17.45 4.49 -7.64
CA PRO A 223 -16.89 3.52 -8.59
C PRO A 223 -16.23 4.15 -9.82
N GLU A 224 -16.73 5.29 -10.26
CA GLU A 224 -16.21 6.07 -11.39
C GLU A 224 -14.85 6.74 -11.09
N ASN A 225 -14.51 6.95 -9.82
CA ASN A 225 -13.32 7.68 -9.38
C ASN A 225 -12.21 6.76 -8.85
N ILE A 226 -12.51 5.48 -8.59
CA ILE A 226 -11.56 4.55 -7.96
C ILE A 226 -10.23 4.45 -8.71
N ASN A 227 -10.26 4.46 -10.05
CA ASN A 227 -9.05 4.35 -10.87
C ASN A 227 -8.14 5.58 -10.73
N GLU A 228 -8.71 6.78 -10.57
CA GLU A 228 -7.93 8.00 -10.31
C GLU A 228 -7.26 7.92 -8.93
N CYS A 229 -7.95 7.39 -7.93
CA CYS A 229 -7.40 7.20 -6.60
C CYS A 229 -6.29 6.12 -6.58
N LEU A 230 -6.42 5.05 -7.37
CA LEU A 230 -5.37 4.05 -7.53
C LEU A 230 -4.14 4.61 -8.27
N ASP A 231 -4.33 5.44 -9.30
CA ASP A 231 -3.22 6.15 -9.97
C ASP A 231 -2.49 7.08 -8.99
N PHE A 232 -3.24 7.86 -8.21
CA PHE A 232 -2.68 8.71 -7.18
C PHE A 232 -1.88 7.88 -6.16
N ALA A 233 -2.44 6.79 -5.64
CA ALA A 233 -1.78 5.97 -4.64
C ALA A 233 -0.48 5.33 -5.18
N GLN A 234 -0.50 4.83 -6.42
CA GLN A 234 0.70 4.30 -7.08
C GLN A 234 1.77 5.38 -7.25
N ARG A 235 1.41 6.56 -7.77
CA ARG A 235 2.34 7.67 -8.01
C ARG A 235 2.85 8.33 -6.74
N ALA A 236 2.05 8.30 -5.68
CA ALA A 236 2.46 8.70 -4.35
C ALA A 236 3.37 7.66 -3.67
N GLY A 237 3.51 6.46 -4.23
CA GLY A 237 4.32 5.37 -3.66
C GLY A 237 3.64 4.68 -2.47
N LEU A 238 2.32 4.80 -2.36
CA LEU A 238 1.50 4.10 -1.36
C LEU A 238 1.26 2.63 -1.72
N MET A 239 1.41 2.29 -3.00
CA MET A 239 1.32 0.91 -3.52
C MET A 239 2.31 0.72 -4.65
N ASP A 240 2.79 -0.50 -4.83
CA ASP A 240 3.59 -0.86 -6.00
C ASP A 240 2.73 -1.09 -7.26
N GLU A 241 3.38 -1.29 -8.40
CA GLU A 241 2.68 -1.46 -9.69
C GLU A 241 1.80 -2.71 -9.72
N LYS A 242 2.25 -3.79 -9.08
CA LYS A 242 1.52 -5.06 -9.04
C LYS A 242 0.30 -4.92 -8.13
N GLU A 243 0.46 -4.33 -6.96
CA GLU A 243 -0.63 -4.00 -6.04
C GLU A 243 -1.66 -3.09 -6.71
N ALA A 244 -1.22 -2.09 -7.47
CA ALA A 244 -2.12 -1.21 -8.22
C ALA A 244 -2.89 -1.96 -9.32
N GLU A 245 -2.26 -2.90 -10.04
CA GLU A 245 -2.93 -3.72 -11.05
C GLU A 245 -4.01 -4.62 -10.43
N GLU A 246 -3.68 -5.30 -9.32
CA GLU A 246 -4.64 -6.12 -8.58
C GLU A 246 -5.80 -5.25 -8.04
N ALA A 247 -5.49 -4.09 -7.47
CA ALA A 247 -6.48 -3.15 -6.98
C ALA A 247 -7.40 -2.62 -8.09
N ARG A 248 -6.90 -2.43 -9.33
CA ARG A 248 -7.72 -2.02 -10.48
C ARG A 248 -8.72 -3.10 -10.90
N LYS A 249 -8.41 -4.39 -10.69
CA LYS A 249 -9.33 -5.51 -10.97
C LYS A 249 -10.48 -5.55 -9.96
N ILE A 250 -10.18 -5.32 -8.68
CA ILE A 250 -11.16 -5.49 -7.59
C ILE A 250 -11.88 -4.20 -7.17
N GLY A 251 -11.22 -3.05 -7.28
CA GLY A 251 -11.70 -1.75 -6.77
C GLY A 251 -13.08 -1.37 -7.32
N PRO A 252 -13.29 -1.41 -8.64
CA PRO A 252 -14.61 -1.13 -9.23
C PRO A 252 -15.70 -2.11 -8.79
N LEU A 253 -15.37 -3.39 -8.58
CA LEU A 253 -16.30 -4.42 -8.12
C LEU A 253 -16.73 -4.16 -6.68
N MET A 254 -15.77 -3.81 -5.82
CA MET A 254 -15.99 -3.44 -4.42
C MET A 254 -16.83 -2.18 -4.28
N ALA A 255 -16.55 -1.14 -5.08
CA ALA A 255 -17.30 0.11 -5.06
C ALA A 255 -18.77 -0.08 -5.47
N ARG A 256 -19.05 -0.99 -6.43
CA ARG A 256 -20.41 -1.35 -6.86
C ARG A 256 -21.09 -2.39 -5.95
N GLY A 257 -20.39 -2.94 -4.96
CA GLY A 257 -20.91 -3.99 -4.08
C GLY A 257 -21.08 -5.35 -4.76
N GLU A 258 -20.33 -5.61 -5.83
CA GLU A 258 -20.33 -6.87 -6.61
C GLU A 258 -19.35 -7.93 -6.05
N MET A 259 -18.83 -7.73 -4.85
CA MET A 259 -17.97 -8.70 -4.16
C MET A 259 -18.80 -9.88 -3.64
N PRO A 260 -18.24 -11.10 -3.59
CA PRO A 260 -18.93 -12.27 -3.03
C PRO A 260 -19.46 -12.00 -1.62
N GLY A 261 -20.73 -12.34 -1.38
CA GLY A 261 -21.40 -12.05 -0.11
C GLY A 261 -21.49 -10.57 0.27
N GLY A 262 -21.19 -9.64 -0.63
CA GLY A 262 -21.14 -8.19 -0.35
C GLY A 262 -20.02 -7.77 0.60
N CYS A 263 -18.96 -8.58 0.72
CA CYS A 263 -17.84 -8.29 1.59
C CYS A 263 -17.10 -6.99 1.17
N LYS A 264 -16.60 -6.24 2.16
CA LYS A 264 -15.97 -4.91 1.94
C LYS A 264 -14.53 -4.81 2.45
N SER A 265 -13.97 -5.91 2.95
CA SER A 265 -12.60 -5.96 3.46
C SER A 265 -11.99 -7.31 3.16
N LYS A 266 -10.65 -7.37 3.02
CA LYS A 266 -9.92 -8.62 2.80
C LYS A 266 -10.34 -9.71 3.80
N GLN A 267 -10.33 -9.39 5.09
CA GLN A 267 -10.68 -10.33 6.15
C GLN A 267 -12.12 -10.87 6.02
N THR A 268 -13.10 -10.00 5.74
CA THR A 268 -14.50 -10.45 5.58
C THR A 268 -14.71 -11.23 4.29
N CYS A 269 -14.00 -10.90 3.21
CA CYS A 269 -14.03 -11.64 1.97
C CYS A 269 -13.37 -13.03 2.11
N GLU A 270 -12.22 -13.12 2.78
CA GLU A 270 -11.54 -14.39 3.05
C GLU A 270 -12.38 -15.30 3.95
N ALA A 271 -13.01 -14.76 4.98
CA ALA A 271 -13.92 -15.52 5.83
C ALA A 271 -15.14 -16.04 5.05
N TYR A 272 -15.70 -15.22 4.16
CA TYR A 272 -16.82 -15.62 3.30
C TYR A 272 -16.41 -16.71 2.32
N CYS A 273 -15.34 -16.49 1.55
CA CYS A 273 -14.85 -17.44 0.55
C CYS A 273 -14.19 -18.69 1.15
N GLY A 274 -13.75 -18.64 2.40
CA GLY A 274 -13.25 -19.80 3.15
C GLY A 274 -14.36 -20.75 3.61
N ASN A 275 -15.63 -20.37 3.48
CA ASN A 275 -16.76 -21.27 3.67
C ASN A 275 -16.93 -22.17 2.43
N GLU A 276 -16.99 -23.48 2.64
CA GLU A 276 -17.20 -24.48 1.59
C GLU A 276 -18.52 -24.25 0.84
N GLU A 277 -19.54 -23.70 1.52
CA GLU A 277 -20.83 -23.36 0.91
C GLU A 277 -20.75 -22.19 -0.11
N HIS A 278 -19.71 -21.35 -0.02
CA HIS A 278 -19.53 -20.16 -0.86
C HIS A 278 -18.34 -20.30 -1.83
N THR A 279 -17.64 -21.44 -1.79
CA THR A 279 -16.42 -21.66 -2.58
C THR A 279 -16.69 -21.56 -4.09
N GLN A 280 -17.81 -22.09 -4.57
CA GLN A 280 -18.18 -22.03 -6.00
C GLN A 280 -18.42 -20.58 -6.48
N GLU A 281 -19.16 -19.78 -5.69
CA GLU A 281 -19.40 -18.36 -5.98
C GLU A 281 -18.09 -17.58 -6.05
N CYS A 282 -17.18 -17.82 -5.09
CA CYS A 282 -15.89 -17.14 -5.07
C CYS A 282 -14.97 -17.55 -6.23
N MET A 283 -15.02 -18.81 -6.68
CA MET A 283 -14.30 -19.25 -7.88
C MET A 283 -14.83 -18.59 -9.16
N GLU A 284 -16.16 -18.51 -9.30
CA GLU A 284 -16.80 -17.83 -10.43
C GLU A 284 -16.46 -16.34 -10.45
N PHE A 285 -16.51 -15.70 -9.28
CA PHE A 285 -16.06 -14.33 -9.11
C PHE A 285 -14.59 -14.16 -9.50
N ALA A 286 -13.69 -14.99 -8.95
CA ALA A 286 -12.26 -14.89 -9.24
C ALA A 286 -11.95 -15.05 -10.74
N THR A 287 -12.66 -15.95 -11.41
CA THR A 287 -12.56 -16.12 -12.87
C THR A 287 -13.05 -14.88 -13.61
N LYS A 288 -14.26 -14.41 -13.28
CA LYS A 288 -14.91 -13.26 -13.95
C LYS A 288 -14.14 -11.96 -13.73
N ALA A 289 -13.55 -11.79 -12.55
CA ALA A 289 -12.74 -10.63 -12.17
C ALA A 289 -11.29 -10.72 -12.69
N GLY A 290 -10.90 -11.82 -13.35
CA GLY A 290 -9.53 -12.01 -13.83
C GLY A 290 -8.49 -12.14 -12.70
N LEU A 291 -8.93 -12.57 -11.51
CA LEU A 291 -8.08 -12.84 -10.35
C LEU A 291 -7.51 -14.26 -10.34
N ALA A 292 -8.14 -15.17 -11.09
CA ALA A 292 -7.68 -16.53 -11.30
C ALA A 292 -7.91 -16.94 -12.76
N SER A 293 -6.90 -17.54 -13.37
CA SER A 293 -7.03 -18.17 -14.68
C SER A 293 -7.92 -19.43 -14.60
N PRO A 294 -8.53 -19.87 -15.72
CA PRO A 294 -9.27 -21.12 -15.74
C PRO A 294 -8.45 -22.33 -15.26
N GLU A 295 -7.15 -22.37 -15.57
CA GLU A 295 -6.26 -23.43 -15.11
C GLU A 295 -6.07 -23.42 -13.58
N GLU A 296 -5.91 -22.25 -12.97
CA GLU A 296 -5.82 -22.11 -11.51
C GLU A 296 -7.11 -22.56 -10.81
N ILE A 297 -8.27 -22.25 -11.39
CA ILE A 297 -9.57 -22.68 -10.88
C ILE A 297 -9.73 -24.20 -10.99
N GLU A 298 -9.31 -24.82 -12.10
CA GLU A 298 -9.34 -26.27 -12.24
C GLU A 298 -8.39 -26.97 -11.25
N ARG A 299 -7.20 -26.41 -11.01
CA ARG A 299 -6.30 -26.90 -9.94
C ARG A 299 -6.95 -26.77 -8.56
N PHE A 300 -7.58 -25.64 -8.27
CA PHE A 300 -8.28 -25.43 -7.01
C PHE A 300 -9.43 -26.44 -6.82
N LYS A 301 -10.24 -26.69 -7.86
CA LYS A 301 -11.29 -27.73 -7.86
C LYS A 301 -10.71 -29.13 -7.65
N ALA A 302 -9.60 -29.45 -8.31
CA ALA A 302 -8.94 -30.75 -8.18
C ALA A 302 -8.51 -31.05 -6.73
N THR A 303 -8.20 -30.02 -5.96
CA THR A 303 -7.84 -30.11 -4.52
C THR A 303 -9.01 -30.02 -3.56
N GLY A 304 -10.24 -29.80 -4.05
CA GLY A 304 -11.39 -29.55 -3.20
C GLY A 304 -11.27 -28.28 -2.35
N GLY A 305 -10.48 -27.29 -2.82
CA GLY A 305 -10.25 -26.02 -2.14
C GLY A 305 -9.45 -26.10 -0.84
N LYS A 306 -8.72 -27.20 -0.60
CA LYS A 306 -7.88 -27.41 0.58
C LYS A 306 -6.48 -27.81 0.14
N GLY A 307 -5.47 -27.30 0.85
CA GLY A 307 -4.09 -27.72 0.63
C GLY A 307 -3.68 -28.94 1.46
N PRO A 308 -2.39 -29.31 1.43
CA PRO A 308 -1.87 -30.42 2.21
C PRO A 308 -2.11 -30.23 3.71
N GLY A 309 -2.46 -31.31 4.41
CA GLY A 309 -2.82 -31.24 5.83
C GLY A 309 -4.15 -30.53 6.11
N GLY A 310 -4.91 -30.14 5.08
CA GLY A 310 -6.18 -29.43 5.21
C GLY A 310 -6.05 -27.92 5.37
N CYS A 311 -4.86 -27.35 5.14
CA CYS A 311 -4.63 -25.92 5.20
C CYS A 311 -5.52 -25.14 4.22
N ARG A 312 -5.89 -23.91 4.56
CA ARG A 312 -6.70 -23.02 3.74
C ARG A 312 -6.00 -21.67 3.54
N GLY A 313 -5.97 -21.22 2.29
CA GLY A 313 -5.28 -19.99 1.93
C GLY A 313 -3.76 -20.15 1.86
N ARG A 314 -3.12 -19.17 1.22
CA ARG A 314 -1.71 -19.24 0.86
C ARG A 314 -0.79 -19.32 2.10
N GLU A 315 -1.01 -18.44 3.07
CA GLU A 315 -0.14 -18.32 4.25
C GLU A 315 -0.14 -19.58 5.13
N GLU A 316 -1.33 -20.16 5.39
CA GLU A 316 -1.45 -21.38 6.18
C GLU A 316 -0.76 -22.57 5.48
N CYS A 317 -0.95 -22.69 4.16
CA CYS A 317 -0.33 -23.76 3.38
C CYS A 317 1.18 -23.59 3.22
N GLU A 318 1.68 -22.36 3.06
CA GLU A 318 3.11 -22.08 3.06
C GLU A 318 3.73 -22.40 4.43
N ALA A 319 3.10 -21.99 5.52
CA ALA A 319 3.56 -22.32 6.87
C ALA A 319 3.58 -23.85 7.11
N PHE A 320 2.53 -24.56 6.65
CA PHE A 320 2.45 -26.01 6.74
C PHE A 320 3.59 -26.67 5.96
N CYS A 321 3.82 -26.29 4.69
CA CYS A 321 4.84 -26.92 3.83
C CYS A 321 6.27 -26.48 4.10
N ASN A 322 6.48 -25.31 4.73
CA ASN A 322 7.80 -24.87 5.17
C ASN A 322 8.32 -25.66 6.38
N ASN A 323 7.44 -26.37 7.09
CA ASN A 323 7.85 -27.36 8.08
C ASN A 323 8.42 -28.61 7.36
N SER A 324 9.66 -28.97 7.68
CA SER A 324 10.34 -30.14 7.11
C SER A 324 9.58 -31.44 7.32
N ASP A 325 8.86 -31.57 8.43
CA ASP A 325 8.10 -32.79 8.77
C ASP A 325 6.89 -32.98 7.84
N ASN A 326 6.41 -31.90 7.23
CA ASN A 326 5.24 -31.88 6.37
C ASN A 326 5.58 -31.92 4.87
N GLN A 327 6.86 -31.79 4.50
CA GLN A 327 7.26 -31.73 3.09
C GLN A 327 6.88 -32.99 2.31
N GLY A 328 6.96 -34.16 2.94
CA GLY A 328 6.46 -35.40 2.35
C GLY A 328 4.97 -35.33 2.05
N ALA A 329 4.16 -34.82 2.98
CA ALA A 329 2.72 -34.64 2.78
C ALA A 329 2.43 -33.62 1.66
N CYS A 330 3.18 -32.52 1.58
CA CYS A 330 3.04 -31.53 0.50
C CYS A 330 3.41 -32.11 -0.87
N PHE A 331 4.50 -32.89 -0.97
CA PHE A 331 4.88 -33.55 -2.21
C PHE A 331 3.85 -34.62 -2.63
N SER A 332 3.40 -35.46 -1.70
CA SER A 332 2.35 -36.45 -1.96
C SER A 332 1.05 -35.80 -2.43
N PHE A 333 0.64 -34.73 -1.76
CA PHE A 333 -0.53 -33.94 -2.15
C PHE A 333 -0.37 -33.34 -3.56
N ALA A 334 0.77 -32.72 -3.85
CA ALA A 334 1.03 -32.14 -5.15
C ALA A 334 1.04 -33.21 -6.27
N LYS A 335 1.55 -34.41 -5.98
CA LYS A 335 1.49 -35.56 -6.89
C LYS A 335 0.07 -36.09 -7.08
N GLU A 336 -0.69 -36.26 -6.00
CA GLU A 336 -2.07 -36.78 -6.01
C GLU A 336 -2.99 -35.86 -6.82
N HIS A 337 -2.86 -34.55 -6.62
CA HIS A 337 -3.67 -33.54 -7.31
C HIS A 337 -3.05 -33.04 -8.61
N LYS A 338 -1.96 -33.66 -9.09
CA LYS A 338 -1.28 -33.35 -10.37
C LYS A 338 -0.87 -31.87 -10.48
N LEU A 339 -0.42 -31.30 -9.37
CA LEU A 339 0.12 -29.94 -9.29
C LEU A 339 1.59 -29.88 -9.76
N ILE A 340 2.25 -31.04 -9.89
CA ILE A 340 3.58 -31.21 -10.47
C ILE A 340 3.41 -31.72 -11.91
N GLY A 341 4.07 -31.08 -12.88
CA GLY A 341 4.04 -31.53 -14.27
C GLY A 341 4.60 -32.95 -14.40
N GLN A 342 4.08 -33.73 -15.35
CA GLN A 342 4.48 -35.13 -15.53
C GLN A 342 5.99 -35.30 -15.75
N GLU A 343 6.58 -34.46 -16.60
CA GLU A 343 8.03 -34.45 -16.89
C GLU A 343 8.86 -34.07 -15.65
N GLU A 344 8.42 -33.05 -14.92
CA GLU A 344 9.06 -32.63 -13.66
C GLU A 344 8.99 -33.73 -12.61
N LEU A 345 7.84 -34.42 -12.50
CA LEU A 345 7.68 -35.55 -11.59
C LEU A 345 8.61 -36.71 -11.94
N GLU A 346 8.74 -37.05 -13.23
CA GLU A 346 9.68 -38.07 -13.70
C GLU A 346 11.14 -37.69 -13.39
N HIS A 347 11.50 -36.41 -13.58
CA HIS A 347 12.81 -35.89 -13.23
C HIS A 347 13.08 -35.96 -11.72
N ILE A 348 12.11 -35.57 -10.89
CA ILE A 348 12.20 -35.67 -9.43
C ILE A 348 12.35 -37.14 -9.00
N GLU A 349 11.56 -38.06 -9.56
CA GLU A 349 11.62 -39.49 -9.23
C GLU A 349 12.96 -40.10 -9.65
N LYS A 350 13.47 -39.75 -10.84
CA LYS A 350 14.79 -40.18 -11.31
C LYS A 350 15.90 -39.66 -10.39
N ASN A 351 15.93 -38.37 -10.09
CA ASN A 351 16.97 -37.78 -9.25
C ASN A 351 16.90 -38.34 -7.82
N SER A 352 15.70 -38.57 -7.29
CA SER A 352 15.51 -39.21 -5.98
C SER A 352 16.01 -40.63 -5.95
N LYS A 353 15.84 -41.37 -7.07
CA LYS A 353 16.39 -42.72 -7.22
C LYS A 353 17.92 -42.70 -7.26
N GLU A 354 18.53 -41.79 -8.02
CA GLU A 354 19.98 -41.62 -8.08
C GLU A 354 20.57 -41.25 -6.72
N ILE A 355 19.91 -40.34 -5.97
CA ILE A 355 20.31 -40.00 -4.60
C ILE A 355 20.22 -41.23 -3.69
N ARG A 356 19.18 -42.04 -3.82
CA ARG A 356 19.00 -43.25 -3.00
C ARG A 356 20.06 -44.30 -3.31
N GLU A 357 20.30 -44.59 -4.58
CA GLU A 357 21.35 -45.53 -5.01
C GLU A 357 22.75 -45.01 -4.65
N GLY A 358 22.95 -43.69 -4.69
CA GLY A 358 24.16 -43.04 -4.20
C GLY A 358 24.31 -43.10 -2.67
N SER A 359 23.20 -43.12 -1.92
CA SER A 359 23.20 -43.07 -0.45
C SER A 359 23.82 -44.28 0.23
N ASP A 360 23.82 -45.44 -0.45
CA ASP A 360 24.52 -46.65 0.00
C ASP A 360 26.06 -46.46 -0.03
N ASN A 361 26.54 -45.52 -0.83
CA ASN A 361 27.96 -45.20 -0.96
C ASN A 361 28.38 -43.95 -0.16
N PHE A 362 27.49 -43.39 0.66
CA PHE A 362 27.85 -42.24 1.50
C PHE A 362 28.84 -42.67 2.57
N SER A 363 29.88 -41.86 2.79
CA SER A 363 30.83 -42.12 3.87
C SER A 363 30.12 -42.00 5.23
N GLN A 364 30.66 -42.68 6.25
CA GLN A 364 30.08 -42.62 7.60
C GLN A 364 30.08 -41.19 8.15
N GLU A 365 31.07 -40.39 7.79
CA GLU A 365 31.18 -38.98 8.17
C GLU A 365 30.06 -38.14 7.57
N VAL A 366 29.72 -38.37 6.29
CA VAL A 366 28.59 -37.71 5.63
C VAL A 366 27.26 -38.14 6.26
N LEU A 367 27.08 -39.43 6.57
CA LEU A 367 25.87 -39.93 7.23
C LEU A 367 25.66 -39.36 8.64
N VAL A 368 26.75 -39.18 9.40
CA VAL A 368 26.71 -38.51 10.71
C VAL A 368 26.34 -37.04 10.54
N CYS A 369 27.00 -36.32 9.63
CA CYS A 369 26.67 -34.92 9.34
C CYS A 369 25.20 -34.73 8.95
N LEU A 370 24.67 -35.61 8.09
CA LEU A 370 23.27 -35.61 7.71
C LEU A 370 22.35 -35.92 8.88
N GLY A 371 22.70 -36.90 9.72
CA GLY A 371 21.98 -37.23 10.95
C GLY A 371 21.89 -36.04 11.90
N ASP A 372 22.97 -35.28 12.04
CA ASP A 372 23.03 -34.09 12.90
C ASP A 372 22.20 -32.92 12.35
N LYS A 373 22.20 -32.71 11.02
CA LYS A 373 21.49 -31.58 10.39
C LYS A 373 20.00 -31.87 10.11
N LEU A 374 19.65 -33.11 9.80
CA LEU A 374 18.31 -33.50 9.32
C LEU A 374 17.56 -34.40 10.30
N GLY A 375 18.24 -34.98 11.29
CA GLY A 375 17.71 -36.02 12.16
C GLY A 375 17.81 -37.41 11.53
N LEU A 376 18.15 -38.40 12.37
CA LEU A 376 18.34 -39.80 11.94
C LEU A 376 17.11 -40.40 11.25
N GLU A 377 15.91 -40.05 11.71
CA GLU A 377 14.66 -40.56 11.12
C GLU A 377 14.47 -40.05 9.67
N THR A 378 14.79 -38.78 9.42
CA THR A 378 14.73 -38.18 8.08
C THR A 378 15.71 -38.84 7.13
N VAL A 379 16.95 -39.07 7.59
CA VAL A 379 17.99 -39.77 6.79
C VAL A 379 17.56 -41.19 6.44
N GLN A 380 16.98 -41.93 7.38
CA GLN A 380 16.44 -43.26 7.11
C GLN A 380 15.27 -43.24 6.12
N LYS A 381 14.39 -42.23 6.20
CA LYS A 381 13.29 -42.07 5.24
C LYS A 381 13.80 -41.77 3.83
N ILE A 382 14.88 -41.02 3.68
CA ILE A 382 15.54 -40.78 2.38
C ILE A 382 16.14 -42.10 1.83
N GLN A 383 16.92 -42.82 2.65
CA GLN A 383 17.56 -44.09 2.25
C GLN A 383 16.55 -45.18 1.87
N SER A 384 15.48 -45.32 2.66
CA SER A 384 14.39 -46.27 2.37
C SER A 384 13.50 -45.82 1.21
N GLY A 385 13.60 -44.56 0.79
CA GLY A 385 12.78 -43.99 -0.26
C GLY A 385 11.38 -43.56 0.13
N ALA A 386 11.09 -43.57 1.43
CA ALA A 386 9.85 -43.07 2.00
C ALA A 386 9.74 -41.52 1.95
N LEU A 387 10.85 -40.82 1.70
CA LEU A 387 10.89 -39.36 1.60
C LEU A 387 11.70 -38.92 0.37
N THR A 388 11.08 -38.07 -0.46
CA THR A 388 11.74 -37.36 -1.55
C THR A 388 12.53 -36.17 -0.99
N PRO A 389 13.83 -36.02 -1.29
CA PRO A 389 14.61 -34.87 -0.85
C PRO A 389 14.01 -33.54 -1.35
N SER A 390 13.77 -32.61 -0.42
CA SER A 390 13.36 -31.24 -0.73
C SER A 390 14.56 -30.33 -0.97
N PRO A 391 14.38 -29.08 -1.45
CA PRO A 391 15.48 -28.13 -1.60
C PRO A 391 16.30 -27.93 -0.31
N ARG A 392 15.63 -27.83 0.84
CA ARG A 392 16.30 -27.68 2.15
C ARG A 392 17.12 -28.92 2.54
N ILE A 393 16.60 -30.11 2.25
CA ILE A 393 17.34 -31.38 2.44
C ILE A 393 18.52 -31.43 1.48
N GLY A 394 18.33 -31.02 0.22
CA GLY A 394 19.38 -30.90 -0.80
C GLY A 394 20.52 -29.98 -0.37
N GLU A 395 20.22 -28.82 0.21
CA GLU A 395 21.24 -27.92 0.77
C GLU A 395 22.03 -28.55 1.92
N ALA A 396 21.36 -29.28 2.81
CA ALA A 396 22.04 -29.99 3.89
C ALA A 396 22.96 -31.09 3.35
N MET A 397 22.50 -31.83 2.33
CA MET A 397 23.32 -32.82 1.61
C MET A 397 24.52 -32.18 0.96
N GLN A 398 24.33 -31.12 0.17
CA GLN A 398 25.41 -30.39 -0.47
C GLN A 398 26.45 -29.91 0.54
N LYS A 399 26.02 -29.31 1.66
CA LYS A 399 26.93 -28.84 2.71
C LYS A 399 27.73 -29.99 3.35
N CYS A 400 27.09 -31.11 3.69
CA CYS A 400 27.79 -32.26 4.25
C CYS A 400 28.78 -32.89 3.25
N PHE A 401 28.44 -32.95 1.96
CA PHE A 401 29.37 -33.42 0.93
C PHE A 401 30.55 -32.48 0.71
N GLN A 402 30.32 -31.17 0.74
CA GLN A 402 31.40 -30.19 0.65
C GLN A 402 32.35 -30.28 1.85
N GLU A 403 31.82 -30.51 3.05
CA GLU A 403 32.59 -30.58 4.29
C GLU A 403 33.47 -31.84 4.37
N PHE A 404 32.95 -33.00 3.92
CA PHE A 404 33.60 -34.30 4.12
C PHE A 404 34.06 -35.00 2.84
N ASN A 405 33.77 -34.44 1.66
CA ASN A 405 34.28 -34.93 0.37
C ASN A 405 34.55 -33.77 -0.61
N PRO A 406 35.54 -32.91 -0.33
CA PRO A 406 35.82 -31.72 -1.15
C PRO A 406 36.33 -32.02 -2.58
N GLN A 407 36.69 -33.28 -2.89
CA GLN A 407 37.28 -33.66 -4.18
C GLN A 407 36.26 -33.89 -5.32
N THR A 408 34.95 -33.84 -5.06
CA THR A 408 33.92 -33.98 -6.10
C THR A 408 33.61 -32.69 -6.86
N GLN A 409 34.17 -31.53 -6.48
CA GLN A 409 34.07 -30.30 -7.27
C GLN A 409 35.14 -30.17 -8.37
N GLU A 410 36.16 -31.04 -8.40
CA GLU A 410 37.24 -31.01 -9.41
C GLU A 410 37.13 -32.09 -10.49
N ARG A 411 36.01 -32.83 -10.56
CA ARG A 411 35.79 -33.84 -11.61
C ARG A 411 34.59 -33.53 -12.50
N GLU A 412 34.60 -32.35 -13.10
CA GLU A 412 34.13 -32.19 -14.48
C GLU A 412 35.36 -32.17 -15.40
N HIS A 413 35.55 -33.30 -16.08
CA HIS A 413 36.42 -33.56 -17.24
C HIS A 413 37.93 -33.25 -17.18
N VAL A 414 38.70 -34.22 -16.66
CA VAL A 414 39.90 -34.72 -17.37
C VAL A 414 39.90 -36.24 -17.29
N ASP A 415 39.42 -36.90 -18.35
CA ASP A 415 39.76 -38.31 -18.60
C ASP A 415 40.66 -38.36 -19.84
N ASN A 416 41.89 -38.84 -19.65
CA ASN A 416 42.87 -39.04 -20.71
C ASN A 416 42.67 -40.44 -21.29
N GLY A 417 41.92 -40.56 -22.38
CA GLY A 417 41.89 -41.81 -23.16
C GLY A 417 40.76 -41.96 -24.18
N GLU A 418 41.06 -41.58 -25.43
CA GLU A 418 40.32 -41.81 -26.69
C GLU A 418 38.99 -41.05 -26.93
N PRO A 419 38.79 -40.47 -28.14
CA PRO A 419 37.69 -39.56 -28.41
C PRO A 419 36.41 -40.34 -28.73
N ARG A 420 35.32 -40.01 -28.03
CA ARG A 420 33.95 -40.30 -28.49
C ARG A 420 33.32 -39.00 -28.96
N ASP A 421 33.04 -38.93 -30.26
CA ASP A 421 32.28 -37.86 -30.91
C ASP A 421 30.91 -37.68 -30.27
N PHE A 422 30.63 -36.50 -29.75
CA PHE A 422 29.28 -35.95 -29.57
C PHE A 422 29.27 -34.46 -29.99
N PRO A 423 28.14 -33.96 -30.51
CA PRO A 423 28.13 -32.86 -31.48
C PRO A 423 28.30 -31.50 -30.81
N GLN A 424 29.10 -30.65 -31.46
CA GLN A 424 29.28 -29.24 -31.12
C GLN A 424 27.96 -28.49 -31.35
N ASN A 425 27.41 -27.92 -30.27
CA ASN A 425 26.58 -26.72 -30.39
C ASN A 425 27.47 -25.52 -30.11
N GLU A 426 27.84 -24.83 -31.18
CA GLU A 426 28.44 -23.51 -31.16
C GLU A 426 27.41 -22.52 -30.61
N VAL A 427 27.80 -21.71 -29.61
CA VAL A 427 27.45 -20.29 -29.39
C VAL A 427 27.82 -19.98 -27.93
N PHE A 428 28.68 -18.96 -27.75
CA PHE A 428 29.35 -18.52 -26.51
C PHE A 428 30.66 -19.23 -26.16
N ASP A 429 31.71 -19.03 -26.96
CA ASP A 429 33.06 -18.84 -26.39
C ASP A 429 34.08 -18.29 -27.40
N LYS A 430 33.86 -17.07 -27.88
CA LYS A 430 34.90 -16.29 -28.55
C LYS A 430 34.79 -14.85 -28.09
N ASP A 431 35.94 -14.29 -27.71
CA ASP A 431 36.20 -12.87 -27.46
C ASP A 431 36.32 -12.44 -25.97
N ILE A 432 37.14 -13.16 -25.19
CA ILE A 432 37.86 -12.53 -24.06
C ILE A 432 39.33 -12.37 -24.47
N PRO A 433 39.84 -11.14 -24.65
CA PRO A 433 41.23 -10.91 -25.02
C PRO A 433 42.21 -11.41 -23.93
N GLU A 434 43.26 -12.12 -24.33
CA GLU A 434 44.31 -12.67 -23.45
C GLU A 434 44.97 -11.61 -22.55
N GLU A 435 45.01 -10.36 -22.99
CA GLU A 435 45.54 -9.24 -22.22
C GLU A 435 44.70 -8.91 -20.97
N PHE A 436 43.39 -9.11 -21.05
CA PHE A 436 42.48 -8.93 -19.92
C PHE A 436 42.71 -10.00 -18.85
N LEU A 437 42.91 -11.26 -19.27
CA LEU A 437 43.25 -12.35 -18.36
C LEU A 437 44.61 -12.13 -17.69
N ASN A 438 45.59 -11.58 -18.42
CA ASN A 438 46.90 -11.26 -17.88
C ASN A 438 46.90 -10.07 -16.89
N GLU A 439 46.00 -9.09 -17.06
CA GLU A 439 45.80 -8.00 -16.10
C GLU A 439 45.16 -8.50 -14.79
N VAL A 440 44.15 -9.38 -14.89
CA VAL A 440 43.54 -10.03 -13.72
C VAL A 440 44.58 -10.88 -12.96
N HIS A 441 45.59 -11.44 -13.64
CA HIS A 441 46.71 -12.16 -13.01
C HIS A 441 47.72 -11.30 -12.26
N LYS A 442 47.70 -9.97 -12.42
CA LYS A 442 48.58 -9.04 -11.69
C LYS A 442 47.95 -8.45 -10.42
N LEU A 443 46.67 -8.73 -10.16
CA LEU A 443 46.00 -8.27 -8.95
C LEU A 443 46.55 -9.00 -7.70
N PRO A 444 46.69 -8.31 -6.54
CA PRO A 444 47.10 -8.92 -5.28
C PRO A 444 46.19 -10.09 -4.87
N ASP A 445 46.78 -11.14 -4.27
CA ASP A 445 46.10 -12.41 -3.95
C ASP A 445 44.88 -12.27 -3.01
N ASP A 446 44.82 -11.19 -2.23
CA ASP A 446 43.75 -10.81 -1.30
C ASP A 446 42.47 -10.30 -1.99
N ILE A 447 42.55 -9.93 -3.27
CA ILE A 447 41.36 -9.65 -4.11
C ILE A 447 40.86 -10.94 -4.80
N ARG A 448 41.73 -11.94 -4.96
CA ARG A 448 41.42 -13.19 -5.68
C ARG A 448 40.81 -14.30 -4.82
N ARG A 449 40.84 -14.18 -3.49
CA ARG A 449 40.18 -15.13 -2.58
C ARG A 449 39.20 -14.40 -1.66
N PRO A 450 38.03 -14.99 -1.32
CA PRO A 450 37.22 -14.47 -0.26
C PRO A 450 37.96 -14.69 1.07
N ALA A 451 38.36 -13.60 1.72
CA ALA A 451 39.01 -13.65 3.02
C ALA A 451 37.98 -13.91 4.12
N GLU A 452 38.17 -15.00 4.85
CA GLU A 452 37.69 -15.11 6.23
C GLU A 452 38.41 -14.03 7.06
N GLU A 453 37.62 -13.22 7.78
CA GLU A 453 37.99 -12.13 8.69
C GLU A 453 38.11 -10.69 8.14
N GLY A 454 37.12 -9.86 8.50
CA GLY A 454 37.25 -8.42 8.76
C GLY A 454 37.56 -7.49 7.58
N VAL A 455 36.54 -7.02 6.87
CA VAL A 455 36.67 -6.05 5.77
C VAL A 455 36.84 -4.61 6.29
N ASP A 456 37.98 -3.99 5.99
CA ASP A 456 38.24 -2.55 6.20
C ASP A 456 37.79 -1.74 4.96
N PHE A 457 36.55 -1.25 5.04
CA PHE A 457 35.91 -0.51 3.95
C PHE A 457 36.59 0.83 3.62
N GLU A 458 37.29 1.47 4.57
CA GLU A 458 37.98 2.74 4.31
C GLU A 458 39.26 2.52 3.49
N ARG A 459 39.90 1.36 3.63
CA ARG A 459 41.06 0.98 2.81
C ARG A 459 40.65 0.66 1.37
N ILE A 460 39.57 -0.09 1.18
CA ILE A 460 39.05 -0.44 -0.16
C ILE A 460 38.63 0.82 -0.93
N GLN A 461 37.95 1.77 -0.27
CA GLN A 461 37.55 3.02 -0.92
C GLN A 461 38.76 3.87 -1.35
N ARG A 462 39.88 3.79 -0.61
CA ARG A 462 41.13 4.48 -0.95
C ARG A 462 41.79 3.84 -2.18
N ASP A 463 41.86 2.51 -2.22
CA ASP A 463 42.49 1.78 -3.32
C ASP A 463 41.70 1.96 -4.63
N ILE A 464 40.36 2.03 -4.57
CA ILE A 464 39.49 2.36 -5.72
C ILE A 464 39.75 3.78 -6.25
N ASN A 465 39.95 4.75 -5.34
CA ASN A 465 40.20 6.13 -5.73
C ASN A 465 41.59 6.34 -6.33
N ASP A 466 42.59 5.58 -5.88
CA ASP A 466 43.96 5.60 -6.41
C ASP A 466 44.09 4.85 -7.75
N PHE A 467 43.22 3.87 -8.04
CA PHE A 467 43.25 3.11 -9.30
C PHE A 467 42.50 3.78 -10.47
N ARG A 468 41.98 5.00 -10.31
CA ARG A 468 41.29 5.72 -11.39
C ARG A 468 42.30 6.12 -12.48
N PRO A 469 42.32 5.48 -13.66
CA PRO A 469 43.26 5.86 -14.70
C PRO A 469 42.79 7.18 -15.34
N GLN A 470 43.69 8.15 -15.45
CA GLN A 470 43.52 9.24 -16.40
C GLN A 470 43.71 8.67 -17.81
N THR A 471 42.64 8.26 -18.50
CA THR A 471 42.81 7.76 -19.87
C THR A 471 41.61 8.05 -20.78
N PRO A 472 41.55 9.24 -21.40
CA PRO A 472 41.06 9.42 -22.77
C PRO A 472 42.13 9.01 -23.81
N GLU A 473 43.40 8.86 -23.41
CA GLU A 473 44.51 8.70 -24.35
C GLU A 473 44.74 7.25 -24.85
N ILE A 474 44.42 6.22 -24.07
CA ILE A 474 44.66 4.81 -24.47
C ILE A 474 43.68 4.34 -25.57
N LEU A 475 42.46 4.87 -25.60
CA LEU A 475 41.46 4.52 -26.62
C LEU A 475 41.81 5.07 -28.01
N ASN A 476 42.62 6.12 -28.10
CA ASN A 476 43.00 6.76 -29.36
C ASN A 476 44.12 6.02 -30.11
N GLU A 477 44.87 5.15 -29.44
CA GLU A 477 45.98 4.40 -30.06
C GLU A 477 45.51 3.12 -30.78
N TYR A 478 44.35 2.56 -30.40
CA TYR A 478 43.90 1.24 -30.86
C TYR A 478 42.74 1.25 -31.89
N TYR A 479 42.04 2.37 -32.12
CA TYR A 479 40.93 2.44 -33.09
C TYR A 479 40.89 3.74 -33.92
N PRO A 480 41.84 3.96 -34.85
CA PRO A 480 41.91 5.18 -35.65
C PRO A 480 40.82 5.31 -36.74
N GLU A 481 40.07 4.25 -37.07
CA GLU A 481 39.11 4.23 -38.18
C GLU A 481 37.66 4.60 -37.81
N LYS A 482 37.37 5.00 -36.55
CA LYS A 482 36.02 5.44 -36.14
C LYS A 482 35.85 6.96 -36.00
N GLN A 483 36.75 7.75 -36.56
CA GLN A 483 36.68 9.22 -36.47
C GLN A 483 35.65 9.90 -37.40
N GLU A 484 35.02 9.20 -38.34
CA GLU A 484 34.05 9.82 -39.25
C GLU A 484 32.61 9.88 -38.69
N SER A 485 32.38 9.44 -37.44
CA SER A 485 31.04 9.45 -36.82
C SER A 485 30.95 10.19 -35.47
N LEU A 486 32.00 10.90 -35.05
CA LEU A 486 31.99 11.70 -33.81
C LEU A 486 32.60 13.08 -34.01
N ASN A 487 31.94 13.90 -34.84
CA ASN A 487 31.97 15.35 -34.69
C ASN A 487 30.67 15.76 -33.97
N ILE A 488 30.75 15.90 -32.65
CA ILE A 488 29.71 16.61 -31.88
C ILE A 488 30.26 18.02 -31.64
N GLU A 489 29.78 18.98 -32.42
CA GLU A 489 29.59 20.34 -31.91
C GLU A 489 28.38 20.31 -30.95
N HIS A 490 28.59 20.89 -29.76
CA HIS A 490 27.62 21.37 -28.75
C HIS A 490 26.16 20.85 -28.83
N PRO A 491 25.61 20.22 -27.78
CA PRO A 491 24.18 19.93 -27.76
C PRO A 491 23.35 21.20 -27.51
N GLN A 492 22.60 21.60 -28.53
CA GLN A 492 21.26 22.14 -28.34
C GLN A 492 20.28 21.00 -27.96
N GLU A 493 19.16 21.41 -27.35
CA GLU A 493 18.00 20.63 -26.91
C GLU A 493 17.78 19.26 -27.59
N PHE A 494 17.65 18.21 -26.78
CA PHE A 494 17.21 16.89 -27.24
C PHE A 494 15.69 16.81 -27.16
N GLN A 495 15.03 16.72 -28.32
CA GLN A 495 13.63 16.30 -28.45
C GLN A 495 13.52 14.77 -28.31
N GLU A 496 12.47 14.30 -27.64
CA GLU A 496 12.17 12.87 -27.48
C GLU A 496 11.92 12.18 -28.83
N PRO A 497 12.40 10.93 -29.03
CA PRO A 497 12.08 10.15 -30.22
C PRO A 497 10.65 9.61 -30.14
N THR A 498 9.81 9.95 -31.11
CA THR A 498 8.52 9.30 -31.35
C THR A 498 8.74 7.86 -31.83
N PHE A 499 8.32 6.90 -31.03
CA PHE A 499 8.16 5.50 -31.46
C PHE A 499 6.85 5.38 -32.26
N GLN A 500 6.92 4.84 -33.48
CA GLN A 500 5.71 4.42 -34.21
C GLN A 500 5.27 3.05 -33.70
N GLU A 501 4.05 2.97 -33.17
CA GLU A 501 3.41 1.71 -32.79
C GLU A 501 3.14 0.83 -34.03
N PRO A 502 3.25 -0.50 -33.92
CA PRO A 502 2.77 -1.40 -34.96
C PRO A 502 1.24 -1.38 -34.99
N THR A 503 0.66 -1.00 -36.13
CA THR A 503 -0.79 -1.10 -36.36
C THR A 503 -1.19 -2.57 -36.49
N PHE A 504 -1.83 -3.12 -35.46
CA PHE A 504 -2.65 -4.33 -35.58
C PHE A 504 -4.04 -3.92 -36.09
N GLN A 505 -4.51 -4.55 -37.17
CA GLN A 505 -5.89 -4.41 -37.61
C GLN A 505 -6.82 -5.09 -36.61
N GLU A 506 -7.76 -4.31 -36.06
CA GLU A 506 -8.84 -4.83 -35.22
C GLU A 506 -9.70 -5.84 -36.00
N PRO A 507 -10.06 -6.99 -35.41
CA PRO A 507 -11.11 -7.84 -35.97
C PRO A 507 -12.46 -7.11 -35.83
N THR A 508 -13.12 -6.87 -36.96
CA THR A 508 -14.50 -6.38 -37.00
C THR A 508 -15.44 -7.43 -36.40
N PHE A 509 -15.87 -7.23 -35.16
CA PHE A 509 -17.06 -7.89 -34.62
C PHE A 509 -18.28 -7.05 -34.97
N GLN A 510 -19.21 -7.63 -35.74
CA GLN A 510 -20.53 -7.04 -35.94
C GLN A 510 -21.30 -7.11 -34.61
N GLU A 511 -21.71 -5.96 -34.11
CA GLU A 511 -22.67 -5.87 -33.00
C GLU A 511 -24.01 -6.51 -33.41
N PRO A 512 -24.64 -7.32 -32.54
CA PRO A 512 -26.02 -7.74 -32.76
C PRO A 512 -26.99 -6.56 -32.57
N ASP A 513 -27.74 -6.26 -33.63
CA ASP A 513 -28.85 -5.31 -33.63
C ASP A 513 -30.02 -5.86 -32.80
N PHE A 514 -30.24 -5.29 -31.62
CA PHE A 514 -31.43 -5.53 -30.79
C PHE A 514 -32.45 -4.41 -30.99
N SER A 515 -33.01 -4.32 -32.19
CA SER A 515 -34.21 -3.53 -32.46
C SER A 515 -35.48 -4.40 -32.38
N GLN A 516 -36.16 -4.26 -31.22
CA GLN A 516 -37.58 -4.46 -30.91
C GLN A 516 -38.21 -5.87 -30.96
N PRO A 517 -38.99 -6.26 -29.92
CA PRO A 517 -39.94 -7.36 -30.04
C PRO A 517 -41.24 -6.89 -30.71
N SER A 518 -41.56 -7.49 -31.86
CA SER A 518 -42.88 -7.42 -32.48
C SER A 518 -43.90 -8.20 -31.66
N THR A 519 -44.95 -7.52 -31.22
CA THR A 519 -46.17 -8.09 -30.67
C THR A 519 -47.00 -8.76 -31.77
N SER A 520 -47.22 -10.06 -31.68
CA SER A 520 -48.47 -10.76 -32.03
C SER A 520 -48.22 -12.27 -31.98
N ASP A 521 -48.86 -12.98 -31.06
CA ASP A 521 -49.96 -13.84 -31.47
C ASP A 521 -50.64 -14.50 -30.27
N SER A 522 -51.95 -14.28 -30.25
CA SER A 522 -52.95 -14.97 -29.46
C SER A 522 -52.92 -16.47 -29.70
N PHE A 523 -52.84 -17.27 -28.64
CA PHE A 523 -53.43 -18.60 -28.65
C PHE A 523 -54.13 -18.89 -27.32
N SER A 524 -55.40 -19.23 -27.51
CA SER A 524 -56.46 -19.60 -26.58
C SER A 524 -56.14 -20.78 -25.67
N GLU A 525 -56.77 -20.74 -24.49
CA GLU A 525 -56.92 -21.83 -23.52
C GLU A 525 -57.35 -23.17 -24.15
N PRO A 526 -57.12 -24.26 -23.43
CA PRO A 526 -58.30 -24.90 -22.87
C PRO A 526 -58.22 -25.21 -21.37
N ASN A 527 -59.37 -25.00 -20.74
CA ASN A 527 -59.85 -25.65 -19.52
C ASN A 527 -59.46 -27.13 -19.44
N GLU A 528 -59.10 -27.60 -18.25
CA GLU A 528 -59.95 -28.53 -17.49
C GLU A 528 -59.33 -28.84 -16.11
N GLY A 529 -60.09 -28.53 -15.07
CA GLY A 529 -60.61 -29.58 -14.20
C GLY A 529 -59.73 -30.14 -13.07
N SER A 530 -60.14 -29.76 -11.86
CA SER A 530 -60.51 -30.68 -10.77
C SER A 530 -59.45 -31.16 -9.76
N THR A 531 -59.67 -30.67 -8.51
CA THR A 531 -59.72 -31.39 -7.20
C THR A 531 -58.53 -32.27 -6.81
N ILE A 532 -57.92 -32.13 -5.63
CA ILE A 532 -58.42 -31.92 -4.26
C ILE A 532 -57.38 -31.11 -3.48
#